data_AF-A0A139PN41-F1
#
_entry.id   AF-A0A139PN41-F1
#
_cell.length_a   1.000
_cell.length_b   1.000
_cell.length_c   1.000
_cell.angle_alpha   90.00
_cell.angle_beta   90.00
_cell.angle_gamma   90.00
#
_symmetry.space_group_name_H-M   'P 1'
#
loop_
_entity.id
_entity.type
_entity.pdbx_description
1 polymer ?
#
loop_
_entity_poly.entity_id
_entity_poly.type
_entity_poly.pdbx_seq_one_letter_code
_entity_poly.pdbx_strand_id
1 'polypeptide(L)'
;MTFFIAEEFHVSGIIAVVVAGILKASRFKKITLLEAQVDTVTETVWHTVTFMLNGSVFVLLGMELELIAEPILSNSLYNPLLLLLSVVVLTFLLFAIRFVMIAGFYFVRTRRLKKKIHKYMKDMLLLTFSGVKGTVSIATILLIPSHLEQEYPLLLFLVAGVTLLSFLTGLLVLPHLSEEQEESKDHLMHIAILNDVAAELEKELDHHKNKLPLYAAIDNYHGRIENLILSLENKRVQEDWESLKLLILSIESDGLEQAYEENRISERGYRVYQRYLKNMEQSINRNFASRVTYYFLVSLRILRFLLHEMFTFGKTFRSWMNEESRKLLAVDYDQISELYLENTELIIESLENLKGVYKSSLISFMQESRLRETAIIGSGAFVERVINRIKPNNIDEMLRGYYLERKTIFEYEEAKLITAKYAKKLRQNVNNLENYSLKEAANTLPYDMLDLIRRT
;
A
#
# COMPACT_ATOMS: atom_id res chain seq x y z
N MET A 1 12.93 1.13 -35.08
CA MET A 1 12.67 -0.06 -35.93
C MET A 1 11.19 -0.18 -36.29
N THR A 2 10.27 -0.39 -35.34
CA THR A 2 8.84 -0.59 -35.65
C THR A 2 8.21 0.52 -36.49
N PHE A 3 8.55 1.78 -36.22
CA PHE A 3 8.08 2.94 -37.01
C PHE A 3 8.47 2.82 -38.49
N PHE A 4 9.77 2.73 -38.78
CA PHE A 4 10.28 2.68 -40.16
C PHE A 4 9.79 1.46 -40.94
N ILE A 5 9.69 0.30 -40.29
CA ILE A 5 9.17 -0.91 -40.93
C ILE A 5 7.70 -0.71 -41.34
N ALA A 6 6.88 -0.10 -40.49
CA ALA A 6 5.47 0.14 -40.80
C ALA A 6 5.28 1.16 -41.93
N GLU A 7 6.09 2.22 -41.96
CA GLU A 7 6.08 3.21 -43.04
C GLU A 7 6.45 2.59 -44.41
N GLU A 8 7.40 1.65 -44.44
CA GLU A 8 7.78 0.92 -45.66
C GLU A 8 6.62 0.09 -46.24
N PHE A 9 5.72 -0.39 -45.38
CA PHE A 9 4.51 -1.11 -45.80
C PHE A 9 3.30 -0.18 -46.03
N HIS A 10 3.49 1.15 -46.03
CA HIS A 10 2.41 2.14 -46.14
C HIS A 10 1.33 2.00 -45.05
N VAL A 11 1.70 1.55 -43.86
CA VAL A 11 0.82 1.48 -42.68
C VAL A 11 1.28 2.51 -41.64
N SER A 12 0.36 3.01 -40.81
CA SER A 12 0.68 4.03 -39.81
C SER A 12 1.80 3.59 -38.85
N GLY A 13 2.98 4.21 -38.98
CA GLY A 13 4.12 3.95 -38.10
C GLY A 13 3.85 4.29 -36.63
N ILE A 14 3.06 5.34 -36.39
CA ILE A 14 2.64 5.76 -35.04
C ILE A 14 1.81 4.67 -34.36
N ILE A 15 0.79 4.15 -35.05
CA ILE A 15 -0.08 3.08 -34.51
C ILE A 15 0.73 1.81 -34.27
N ALA A 16 1.64 1.45 -35.19
CA ALA A 16 2.50 0.28 -35.04
C ALA A 16 3.38 0.35 -33.78
N VAL A 17 3.96 1.52 -33.49
CA VAL A 17 4.75 1.75 -32.26
C VAL A 17 3.88 1.64 -31.01
N VAL A 18 2.66 2.21 -31.01
CA VAL A 18 1.74 2.11 -29.86
C VAL A 18 1.37 0.66 -29.57
N VAL A 19 1.01 -0.10 -30.61
CA VAL A 19 0.68 -1.52 -30.46
C VAL A 19 1.88 -2.32 -29.93
N ALA A 20 3.08 -2.11 -30.46
CA ALA A 20 4.29 -2.75 -29.96
C ALA A 20 4.59 -2.38 -28.50
N GLY A 21 4.34 -1.13 -28.10
CA GLY A 21 4.44 -0.67 -26.71
C GLY A 21 3.47 -1.38 -25.77
N ILE A 22 2.19 -1.48 -26.17
CA ILE A 22 1.15 -2.20 -25.42
C ILE A 22 1.53 -3.69 -25.28
N LEU A 23 2.00 -4.32 -26.36
CA LEU A 23 2.42 -5.72 -26.32
C LEU A 23 3.65 -5.93 -25.42
N LYS A 24 4.61 -5.00 -25.42
CA LYS A 24 5.77 -5.02 -24.52
C LYS A 24 5.34 -4.88 -23.06
N ALA A 25 4.41 -3.98 -22.77
CA ALA A 25 3.89 -3.74 -21.41
C ALA A 25 2.98 -4.88 -20.91
N SER A 26 2.25 -5.53 -21.82
CA SER A 26 1.30 -6.61 -21.50
C SER A 26 1.97 -7.97 -21.20
N ARG A 27 3.29 -8.11 -21.38
CA ARG A 27 3.97 -9.37 -21.05
C ARG A 27 4.10 -9.50 -19.54
N PHE A 28 3.48 -10.53 -18.97
CA PHE A 28 3.69 -10.95 -17.58
C PHE A 28 5.18 -11.24 -17.36
N LYS A 29 5.89 -10.31 -16.71
CA LYS A 29 7.25 -10.56 -16.25
C LYS A 29 7.20 -11.59 -15.12
N LYS A 30 8.08 -12.59 -15.16
CA LYS A 30 8.40 -13.39 -13.97
C LYS A 30 9.12 -12.43 -13.03
N ILE A 31 8.57 -12.14 -11.87
CA ILE A 31 9.09 -11.09 -10.99
C ILE A 31 10.32 -11.63 -10.26
N THR A 32 11.51 -11.17 -10.65
CA THR A 32 12.72 -11.21 -9.81
C THR A 32 13.04 -9.82 -9.27
N LEU A 33 13.71 -9.73 -8.12
CA LEU A 33 13.99 -8.46 -7.42
C LEU A 33 14.80 -7.45 -8.25
N LEU A 34 15.67 -7.90 -9.15
CA LEU A 34 16.44 -7.04 -10.06
C LEU A 34 15.58 -6.42 -11.17
N GLU A 35 14.54 -7.12 -11.62
CA GLU A 35 13.63 -6.61 -12.65
C GLU A 35 12.74 -5.48 -12.12
N ALA A 36 12.39 -5.51 -10.83
CA ALA A 36 11.63 -4.45 -10.18
C ALA A 36 12.40 -3.12 -10.10
N GLN A 37 13.70 -3.15 -9.81
CA GLN A 37 14.52 -1.93 -9.69
C GLN A 37 14.88 -1.32 -11.06
N VAL A 38 15.14 -2.15 -12.07
CA VAL A 38 15.37 -1.70 -13.45
C VAL A 38 14.10 -1.12 -14.07
N ASP A 39 12.92 -1.63 -13.71
CA ASP A 39 11.64 -1.08 -14.17
C ASP A 39 11.38 0.33 -13.63
N THR A 40 11.64 0.58 -12.34
CA THR A 40 11.47 1.92 -11.74
C THR A 40 12.39 2.97 -12.38
N VAL A 41 13.66 2.63 -12.66
CA VAL A 41 14.60 3.55 -13.32
C VAL A 41 14.18 3.80 -14.78
N THR A 42 13.76 2.75 -15.48
CA THR A 42 13.29 2.85 -16.87
C THR A 42 12.05 3.74 -16.96
N GLU A 43 11.09 3.58 -16.06
CA GLU A 43 9.87 4.40 -15.98
C GLU A 43 10.21 5.89 -15.75
N THR A 44 11.14 6.17 -14.84
CA THR A 44 11.58 7.54 -14.52
C THR A 44 12.23 8.24 -15.71
N VAL A 45 13.11 7.53 -16.45
CA VAL A 45 13.76 8.07 -17.66
C VAL A 45 12.72 8.36 -18.73
N TRP A 46 11.81 7.42 -19.03
CA TRP A 46 10.77 7.64 -20.03
C TRP A 46 9.80 8.76 -19.65
N HIS A 47 9.49 8.90 -18.37
CA HIS A 47 8.68 10.01 -17.87
C HIS A 47 9.38 11.36 -18.13
N THR A 48 10.67 11.45 -17.85
CA THR A 48 11.48 12.66 -18.08
C THR A 48 11.56 13.02 -19.56
N VAL A 49 11.83 12.03 -20.42
CA VAL A 49 11.86 12.23 -21.88
C VAL A 49 10.50 12.70 -22.39
N THR A 50 9.41 12.07 -21.93
CA THR A 50 8.04 12.44 -22.32
C THR A 50 7.70 13.86 -21.86
N PHE A 51 8.11 14.24 -20.65
CA PHE A 51 7.93 15.59 -20.12
C PHE A 51 8.68 16.63 -20.95
N MET A 52 9.96 16.38 -21.27
CA MET A 52 10.77 17.26 -22.12
C MET A 52 10.16 17.42 -23.52
N LEU A 53 9.76 16.31 -24.16
CA LEU A 53 9.13 16.35 -25.49
C LEU A 53 7.81 17.11 -25.49
N ASN A 54 6.93 16.85 -24.51
CA ASN A 54 5.69 17.59 -24.39
C ASN A 54 5.95 19.09 -24.16
N GLY A 55 6.91 19.44 -23.30
CA GLY A 55 7.34 20.82 -23.07
C GLY A 55 7.83 21.50 -24.35
N SER A 56 8.69 20.84 -25.12
CA SER A 56 9.20 21.38 -26.39
C SER A 56 8.09 21.64 -27.40
N VAL A 57 7.09 20.76 -27.51
CA VAL A 57 5.93 20.97 -28.40
C VAL A 57 5.13 22.21 -28.01
N PHE A 58 4.94 22.44 -26.70
CA PHE A 58 4.26 23.66 -26.24
C PHE A 58 5.08 24.93 -26.47
N VAL A 59 6.40 24.88 -26.33
CA VAL A 59 7.29 26.01 -26.64
C VAL A 59 7.23 26.35 -28.14
N LEU A 60 7.31 25.33 -29.01
CA LEU A 60 7.16 25.51 -30.46
C LEU A 60 5.81 26.13 -30.82
N LEU A 61 4.72 25.64 -30.22
CA LEU A 61 3.40 26.25 -30.41
C LEU A 61 3.36 27.70 -29.95
N GLY A 62 3.96 28.03 -28.79
CA GLY A 62 4.00 29.39 -28.28
C GLY A 62 4.68 30.36 -29.26
N MET A 63 5.81 29.94 -29.84
CA MET A 63 6.54 30.73 -30.83
C MET A 63 5.74 30.90 -32.13
N GLU A 64 5.15 29.83 -32.66
CA GLU A 64 4.31 29.88 -33.87
C GLU A 64 3.07 30.76 -33.66
N LEU A 65 2.47 30.71 -32.46
CA LEU A 65 1.33 31.55 -32.11
C LEU A 65 1.71 33.03 -32.07
N GLU A 66 2.87 33.39 -31.49
CA GLU A 66 3.35 34.78 -31.46
C GLU A 66 3.56 35.33 -32.87
N LEU A 67 4.20 34.55 -33.76
CA LEU A 67 4.47 34.93 -35.15
C LEU A 67 3.20 35.17 -35.98
N ILE A 68 2.11 34.46 -35.66
CA ILE A 68 0.88 34.45 -36.48
C ILE A 68 -0.25 35.31 -35.86
N ALA A 69 -0.21 35.57 -34.56
CA ALA A 69 -1.23 36.38 -33.88
C ALA A 69 -1.22 37.84 -34.33
N GLU A 70 -0.04 38.49 -34.42
CA GLU A 70 0.06 39.91 -34.76
C GLU A 70 -0.45 40.22 -36.19
N PRO A 71 -0.09 39.46 -37.25
CA PRO A 71 -0.58 39.70 -38.61
C PRO A 71 -2.07 39.40 -38.83
N ILE A 72 -2.67 38.50 -38.03
CA ILE A 72 -4.10 38.14 -38.14
C ILE A 72 -4.98 39.13 -37.39
N LEU A 73 -4.56 39.57 -36.20
CA LEU A 73 -5.31 40.51 -35.37
C LEU A 73 -5.27 41.96 -35.91
N SER A 74 -4.24 42.31 -36.67
CA SER A 74 -4.08 43.63 -37.32
C SER A 74 -4.71 43.72 -38.71
N ASN A 75 -5.18 42.60 -39.27
CA ASN A 75 -5.74 42.55 -40.62
C ASN A 75 -7.19 43.05 -40.66
N SER A 76 -7.49 44.02 -41.52
CA SER A 76 -8.84 44.60 -41.66
C SER A 76 -9.89 43.60 -42.16
N LEU A 77 -9.45 42.49 -42.78
CA LEU A 77 -10.32 41.43 -43.29
C LEU A 77 -10.91 40.53 -42.19
N TYR A 78 -10.28 40.46 -41.01
CA TYR A 78 -10.73 39.59 -39.92
C TYR A 78 -11.16 40.43 -38.72
N ASN A 79 -12.35 40.17 -38.20
CA ASN A 79 -12.80 40.80 -36.96
C ASN A 79 -12.20 40.05 -35.75
N PRO A 80 -11.32 40.69 -34.94
CA PRO A 80 -10.66 40.02 -33.81
C PRO A 80 -11.65 39.43 -32.79
N LEU A 81 -12.79 40.12 -32.59
CA LEU A 81 -13.84 39.66 -31.68
C LEU A 81 -14.48 38.36 -32.18
N LEU A 82 -14.68 38.24 -33.50
CA LEU A 82 -15.31 37.07 -34.11
C LEU A 82 -14.36 35.85 -34.09
N LEU A 83 -13.05 36.08 -34.22
CA LEU A 83 -12.01 35.07 -34.06
C LEU A 83 -11.89 34.57 -32.61
N LEU A 84 -11.95 35.46 -31.62
CA LEU A 84 -11.93 35.04 -30.23
C LEU A 84 -13.20 34.25 -29.87
N LEU A 85 -14.35 34.72 -30.35
CA LEU A 85 -15.62 34.03 -30.16
C LEU A 85 -15.62 32.65 -30.83
N SER A 86 -15.03 32.50 -32.02
CA SER A 86 -14.93 31.20 -32.68
C SER A 86 -14.06 30.23 -31.88
N VAL A 87 -12.93 30.67 -31.30
CA VAL A 87 -12.13 29.84 -30.40
C VAL A 87 -12.94 29.36 -29.20
N VAL A 88 -13.67 30.25 -28.52
CA VAL A 88 -14.49 29.89 -27.36
C VAL A 88 -15.59 28.90 -27.74
N VAL A 89 -16.30 29.16 -28.85
CA VAL A 89 -17.38 28.29 -29.34
C VAL A 89 -16.84 26.93 -29.73
N LEU A 90 -15.71 26.86 -30.44
CA LEU A 90 -15.08 25.59 -30.83
C LEU A 90 -14.60 24.80 -29.62
N THR A 91 -13.96 25.43 -28.63
CA THR A 91 -13.55 24.75 -27.39
C THR A 91 -14.77 24.23 -26.64
N PHE A 92 -15.82 25.03 -26.49
CA PHE A 92 -17.08 24.59 -25.88
C PHE A 92 -17.69 23.40 -26.63
N LEU A 93 -17.74 23.47 -27.95
CA LEU A 93 -18.30 22.43 -28.81
C LEU A 93 -17.49 21.12 -28.69
N LEU A 94 -16.16 21.18 -28.62
CA LEU A 94 -15.32 20.01 -28.39
C LEU A 94 -15.60 19.34 -27.04
N PHE A 95 -15.69 20.13 -25.95
CA PHE A 95 -16.05 19.58 -24.65
C PHE A 95 -17.49 19.05 -24.61
N ALA A 96 -18.42 19.71 -25.30
CA ALA A 96 -19.81 19.28 -25.41
C ALA A 96 -19.91 17.95 -26.17
N ILE A 97 -19.25 17.82 -27.33
CA ILE A 97 -19.21 16.56 -28.10
C ILE A 97 -18.62 15.45 -27.24
N ARG A 98 -17.50 15.71 -26.57
CA ARG A 98 -16.86 14.75 -25.68
C ARG A 98 -17.79 14.34 -24.53
N PHE A 99 -18.43 15.30 -23.88
CA PHE A 99 -19.40 15.04 -22.82
C PHE A 99 -20.58 14.24 -23.35
N VAL A 100 -21.11 14.53 -24.54
CA VAL A 100 -22.20 13.78 -25.18
C VAL A 100 -21.77 12.36 -25.51
N MET A 101 -20.56 12.14 -26.03
CA MET A 101 -20.04 10.79 -26.31
C MET A 101 -19.87 9.98 -25.02
N ILE A 102 -19.28 10.58 -23.99
CA ILE A 102 -19.08 9.94 -22.67
C ILE A 102 -20.45 9.68 -22.02
N ALA A 103 -21.35 10.67 -22.03
CA ALA A 103 -22.71 10.53 -21.52
C ALA A 103 -23.47 9.45 -22.30
N GLY A 104 -23.30 9.35 -23.61
CA GLY A 104 -23.86 8.29 -24.46
C GLY A 104 -23.35 6.90 -24.08
N PHE A 105 -22.03 6.76 -23.86
CA PHE A 105 -21.43 5.52 -23.36
C PHE A 105 -21.99 5.13 -21.98
N TYR A 106 -22.03 6.09 -21.04
CA TYR A 106 -22.60 5.85 -19.73
C TYR A 106 -24.10 5.62 -19.79
N PHE A 107 -24.85 6.23 -20.72
CA PHE A 107 -26.27 6.00 -20.91
C PHE A 107 -26.54 4.55 -21.33
N VAL A 108 -25.81 4.04 -22.34
CA VAL A 108 -25.88 2.64 -22.78
C VAL A 108 -25.48 1.68 -21.64
N ARG A 109 -24.39 1.99 -20.93
CA ARG A 109 -23.91 1.19 -19.79
C ARG A 109 -24.91 1.18 -18.63
N THR A 110 -25.52 2.33 -18.34
CA THR A 110 -26.46 2.50 -17.24
C THR A 110 -27.80 1.83 -17.54
N ARG A 111 -28.22 1.82 -18.81
CA ARG A 111 -29.39 1.04 -19.29
C ARG A 111 -29.15 -0.46 -19.20
N ARG A 112 -27.93 -0.95 -19.46
CA ARG A 112 -27.55 -2.36 -19.26
C ARG A 112 -27.45 -2.76 -17.78
N LEU A 113 -27.02 -1.84 -16.90
CA LEU A 113 -26.78 -2.10 -15.47
C LEU A 113 -27.87 -1.61 -14.51
N LYS A 114 -28.98 -1.04 -15.02
CA LYS A 114 -30.12 -0.47 -14.26
C LYS A 114 -29.72 0.51 -13.12
N LYS A 115 -28.70 1.36 -13.32
CA LYS A 115 -28.26 2.36 -12.32
C LYS A 115 -28.80 3.75 -12.65
N LYS A 116 -28.60 4.75 -11.77
CA LYS A 116 -28.92 6.17 -12.07
C LYS A 116 -27.70 6.88 -12.65
N ILE A 117 -27.89 7.64 -13.73
CA ILE A 117 -26.85 8.42 -14.42
C ILE A 117 -26.19 9.45 -13.49
N HIS A 118 -26.94 10.01 -12.56
CA HIS A 118 -26.47 11.04 -11.62
C HIS A 118 -25.25 10.59 -10.78
N LYS A 119 -25.13 9.29 -10.48
CA LYS A 119 -23.97 8.75 -9.74
C LYS A 119 -22.65 8.85 -10.54
N TYR A 120 -22.75 8.85 -11.86
CA TYR A 120 -21.61 8.94 -12.77
C TYR A 120 -21.36 10.37 -13.23
N MET A 121 -22.11 11.36 -12.75
CA MET A 121 -21.96 12.75 -13.21
C MET A 121 -20.57 13.31 -12.86
N LYS A 122 -20.06 13.02 -11.65
CA LYS A 122 -18.68 13.37 -11.25
C LYS A 122 -17.67 12.67 -12.15
N ASP A 123 -17.85 11.36 -12.41
CA ASP A 123 -16.96 10.60 -13.31
C ASP A 123 -17.01 11.10 -14.77
N MET A 124 -18.19 11.45 -15.29
CA MET A 124 -18.36 11.98 -16.65
C MET A 124 -17.68 13.34 -16.78
N LEU A 125 -17.88 14.23 -15.80
CA LEU A 125 -17.22 15.53 -15.80
C LEU A 125 -15.70 15.36 -15.66
N LEU A 126 -15.23 14.50 -14.75
CA LEU A 126 -13.81 14.17 -14.63
C LEU A 126 -13.23 13.64 -15.94
N LEU A 127 -13.90 12.71 -16.63
CA LEU A 127 -13.43 12.15 -17.90
C LEU A 127 -13.51 13.16 -19.07
N THR A 128 -14.46 14.09 -19.04
CA THR A 128 -14.58 15.18 -20.01
C THR A 128 -13.42 16.17 -19.84
N PHE A 129 -13.13 16.58 -18.61
CA PHE A 129 -12.10 17.59 -18.32
C PHE A 129 -10.69 16.99 -18.16
N SER A 130 -10.53 15.68 -18.00
CA SER A 130 -9.22 15.02 -17.79
C SER A 130 -8.37 14.90 -19.05
N GLY A 131 -8.96 14.78 -20.25
CA GLY A 131 -8.16 14.57 -21.47
C GLY A 131 -7.74 15.84 -22.17
N VAL A 132 -7.35 16.86 -21.40
CA VAL A 132 -6.63 18.04 -21.90
C VAL A 132 -5.18 17.66 -22.22
N LYS A 133 -4.98 17.04 -23.39
CA LYS A 133 -3.63 16.81 -23.96
C LYS A 133 -3.67 17.14 -25.44
N GLY A 134 -3.25 18.36 -25.77
CA GLY A 134 -3.27 18.90 -27.14
C GLY A 134 -2.04 18.55 -27.99
N THR A 135 -1.03 17.86 -27.44
CA THR A 135 0.27 17.66 -28.11
C THR A 135 0.17 16.93 -29.44
N VAL A 136 -0.75 15.96 -29.57
CA VAL A 136 -0.98 15.26 -30.84
C VAL A 136 -1.61 16.20 -31.87
N SER A 137 -2.62 16.99 -31.49
CA SER A 137 -3.26 17.97 -32.37
C SER A 137 -2.27 19.02 -32.87
N ILE A 138 -1.37 19.48 -31.99
CA ILE A 138 -0.30 20.42 -32.31
C ILE A 138 0.68 19.81 -33.32
N ALA A 139 1.12 18.57 -33.07
CA ALA A 139 2.00 17.87 -33.99
C ALA A 139 1.34 17.69 -35.37
N THR A 140 0.03 17.40 -35.42
CA THR A 140 -0.70 17.24 -36.68
C THR A 140 -0.75 18.52 -37.51
N ILE A 141 -1.04 19.68 -36.90
CA ILE A 141 -1.09 20.94 -37.65
C ILE A 141 0.29 21.33 -38.18
N LEU A 142 1.35 21.10 -37.40
CA LEU A 142 2.74 21.39 -37.81
C LEU A 142 3.27 20.45 -38.92
N LEU A 143 2.62 19.30 -39.13
CA LEU A 143 2.93 18.38 -40.22
C LEU A 143 2.27 18.79 -41.54
N ILE A 144 1.25 19.66 -41.50
CA ILE A 144 0.59 20.15 -42.72
C ILE A 144 1.54 21.13 -43.42
N PRO A 145 1.87 20.92 -44.70
CA PRO A 145 2.83 21.78 -45.37
C PRO A 145 2.28 23.19 -45.54
N SER A 146 3.03 24.18 -45.05
CA SER A 146 2.65 25.61 -45.04
C SER A 146 2.44 26.24 -46.44
N HIS A 147 2.80 25.54 -47.51
CA HIS A 147 2.69 25.99 -48.89
C HIS A 147 1.38 25.59 -49.57
N LEU A 148 0.51 24.80 -48.91
CA LEU A 148 -0.68 24.23 -49.55
C LEU A 148 -1.97 25.04 -49.38
N GLU A 149 -2.06 26.03 -48.48
CA GLU A 149 -3.33 26.73 -48.24
C GLU A 149 -3.18 28.22 -47.88
N GLN A 150 -3.99 29.07 -48.53
CA GLN A 150 -4.20 30.49 -48.17
C GLN A 150 -4.76 30.66 -46.75
N GLU A 151 -5.33 29.59 -46.18
CA GLU A 151 -6.02 29.56 -44.88
C GLU A 151 -5.16 28.95 -43.75
N TYR A 152 -3.92 28.50 -44.04
CA TYR A 152 -3.04 27.87 -43.05
C TYR A 152 -2.79 28.72 -41.78
N PRO A 153 -2.57 30.05 -41.86
CA PRO A 153 -2.40 30.89 -40.67
C PRO A 153 -3.67 30.96 -39.80
N LEU A 154 -4.85 30.99 -40.43
CA LEU A 154 -6.14 31.02 -39.73
C LEU A 154 -6.40 29.69 -39.01
N LEU A 155 -6.12 28.57 -39.68
CA LEU A 155 -6.26 27.23 -39.11
C LEU A 155 -5.32 27.04 -37.92
N LEU A 156 -4.07 27.46 -38.04
CA LEU A 156 -3.08 27.39 -36.97
C LEU A 156 -3.51 28.24 -35.76
N PHE A 157 -3.98 29.47 -35.98
CA PHE A 157 -4.52 30.33 -34.93
C PHE A 157 -5.70 29.68 -34.18
N LEU A 158 -6.67 29.10 -34.91
CA LEU A 158 -7.81 28.43 -34.30
C LEU A 158 -7.40 27.18 -33.50
N VAL A 159 -6.56 26.32 -34.07
CA VAL A 159 -6.08 25.10 -33.39
C VAL A 159 -5.26 25.45 -32.15
N ALA A 160 -4.38 26.44 -32.24
CA ALA A 160 -3.58 26.90 -31.11
C ALA A 160 -4.46 27.55 -30.02
N GLY A 161 -5.40 28.41 -30.41
CA GLY A 161 -6.33 29.03 -29.47
C GLY A 161 -7.23 28.01 -28.76
N VAL A 162 -7.78 27.06 -29.51
CA VAL A 162 -8.65 26.00 -28.98
C VAL A 162 -7.88 25.05 -28.06
N THR A 163 -6.66 24.67 -28.42
CA THR A 163 -5.80 23.79 -27.58
C THR A 163 -5.36 24.49 -26.30
N LEU A 164 -4.99 25.77 -26.36
CA LEU A 164 -4.63 26.59 -25.21
C LEU A 164 -5.81 26.76 -24.24
N LEU A 165 -6.98 27.17 -24.74
CA LEU A 165 -8.18 27.34 -23.92
C LEU A 165 -8.64 26.01 -23.32
N SER A 166 -8.57 24.92 -24.11
CA SER A 166 -8.86 23.58 -23.61
C SER A 166 -7.94 23.22 -22.44
N PHE A 167 -6.62 23.35 -22.62
CA PHE A 167 -5.66 23.08 -21.55
C PHE A 167 -5.92 23.89 -20.28
N LEU A 168 -6.18 25.19 -20.41
CA LEU A 168 -6.46 26.08 -19.29
C LEU A 168 -7.73 25.67 -18.54
N THR A 169 -8.80 25.32 -19.27
CA THR A 169 -10.05 24.86 -18.65
C THR A 169 -9.83 23.56 -17.86
N GLY A 170 -9.08 22.58 -18.38
CA GLY A 170 -8.79 21.36 -17.64
C GLY A 170 -7.95 21.61 -16.39
N LEU A 171 -6.96 22.50 -16.46
CA LEU A 171 -6.11 22.85 -15.31
C LEU A 171 -6.90 23.48 -14.16
N LEU A 172 -7.88 24.34 -14.47
CA LEU A 172 -8.68 25.03 -13.46
C LEU A 172 -9.84 24.16 -12.93
N VAL A 173 -10.48 23.39 -13.81
CA VAL A 173 -11.70 22.63 -13.47
C VAL A 173 -11.35 21.32 -12.74
N LEU A 174 -10.25 20.64 -13.09
CA LEU A 174 -9.91 19.35 -12.48
C LEU A 174 -9.69 19.39 -10.95
N PRO A 175 -8.90 20.34 -10.39
CA PRO A 175 -8.70 20.42 -8.95
C PRO A 175 -10.00 20.68 -8.18
N HIS A 176 -10.89 21.49 -8.76
CA HIS A 176 -12.19 21.79 -8.14
C HIS A 176 -13.16 20.60 -8.19
N LEU A 177 -13.08 19.77 -9.23
CA LEU A 177 -13.85 18.53 -9.32
C LEU A 177 -13.24 17.38 -8.50
N SER A 178 -11.98 17.48 -8.09
CA SER A 178 -11.25 16.41 -7.42
C SER A 178 -11.30 16.45 -5.89
N GLU A 179 -12.20 17.21 -5.25
CA GLU A 179 -12.31 17.23 -3.78
C GLU A 179 -12.28 15.81 -3.19
N GLU A 180 -11.15 15.51 -2.53
CA GLU A 180 -10.87 14.40 -1.63
C GLU A 180 -11.16 14.90 -0.21
N GLN A 181 -12.36 14.66 0.30
CA GLN A 181 -12.59 14.86 1.73
C GLN A 181 -13.78 14.03 2.20
N GLU A 182 -13.49 12.76 2.48
CA GLU A 182 -14.30 11.92 3.39
C GLU A 182 -13.47 10.79 4.05
N GLU A 183 -12.13 10.77 3.99
CA GLU A 183 -11.35 9.61 4.49
C GLU A 183 -11.11 9.60 6.02
N SER A 184 -10.95 10.75 6.69
CA SER A 184 -10.55 10.77 8.11
C SER A 184 -11.57 10.14 9.08
N LYS A 185 -12.87 10.36 8.86
CA LYS A 185 -13.93 9.82 9.74
C LYS A 185 -14.17 8.33 9.49
N ASP A 186 -14.06 7.92 8.23
CA ASP A 186 -14.22 6.56 7.76
C ASP A 186 -13.14 5.63 8.33
N HIS A 187 -11.88 6.09 8.44
CA HIS A 187 -10.78 5.29 8.97
C HIS A 187 -10.90 4.96 10.48
N LEU A 188 -11.38 5.91 11.29
CA LEU A 188 -11.64 5.65 12.72
C LEU A 188 -12.74 4.60 12.90
N MET A 189 -13.79 4.66 12.07
CA MET A 189 -14.85 3.64 12.08
C MET A 189 -14.33 2.28 11.62
N HIS A 190 -13.40 2.24 10.66
CA HIS A 190 -12.77 0.98 10.25
C HIS A 190 -11.91 0.37 11.36
N ILE A 191 -11.17 1.19 12.13
CA ILE A 191 -10.45 0.70 13.32
C ILE A 191 -11.43 0.13 14.35
N ALA A 192 -12.55 0.83 14.61
CA ALA A 192 -13.59 0.34 15.52
C ALA A 192 -14.18 -1.01 15.08
N ILE A 193 -14.51 -1.14 13.79
CA ILE A 193 -14.97 -2.40 13.21
C ILE A 193 -13.97 -3.54 13.44
N LEU A 194 -12.68 -3.30 13.18
CA LEU A 194 -11.66 -4.34 13.36
C LEU A 194 -11.44 -4.71 14.83
N ASN A 195 -11.52 -3.73 15.75
CA ASN A 195 -11.45 -3.98 17.19
C ASN A 195 -12.65 -4.83 17.66
N ASP A 196 -13.86 -4.53 17.19
CA ASP A 196 -15.05 -5.32 17.54
C ASP A 196 -14.94 -6.76 17.02
N VAL A 197 -14.38 -6.96 15.82
CA VAL A 197 -14.12 -8.29 15.27
C VAL A 197 -13.07 -9.04 16.09
N ALA A 198 -11.97 -8.38 16.46
CA ALA A 198 -10.94 -8.97 17.30
C ALA A 198 -11.50 -9.36 18.67
N ALA A 199 -12.28 -8.48 19.30
CA ALA A 199 -12.93 -8.75 20.58
C ALA A 199 -13.93 -9.92 20.51
N GLU A 200 -14.67 -10.07 19.41
CA GLU A 200 -15.57 -11.20 19.23
C GLU A 200 -14.81 -12.52 19.02
N LEU A 201 -13.72 -12.50 18.25
CA LEU A 201 -12.82 -13.66 18.12
C LEU A 201 -12.17 -14.01 19.47
N GLU A 202 -11.84 -13.02 20.30
CA GLU A 202 -11.30 -13.22 21.65
C GLU A 202 -12.29 -13.92 22.58
N LYS A 203 -13.60 -13.65 22.47
CA LYS A 203 -14.62 -14.38 23.25
C LYS A 203 -14.73 -15.85 22.85
N GLU A 204 -14.46 -16.19 21.59
CA GLU A 204 -14.52 -17.57 21.10
C GLU A 204 -13.38 -18.45 21.69
N LEU A 205 -12.34 -17.85 22.27
CA LEU A 205 -11.21 -18.58 22.86
C LEU A 205 -11.58 -19.47 24.04
N ASP A 206 -12.57 -19.07 24.84
CA ASP A 206 -12.96 -19.84 26.01
C ASP A 206 -13.62 -21.18 25.63
N HIS A 207 -14.09 -21.30 24.38
CA HIS A 207 -14.89 -22.44 23.92
C HIS A 207 -14.17 -23.30 22.86
N HIS A 208 -13.04 -22.82 22.33
CA HIS A 208 -12.25 -23.55 21.33
C HIS A 208 -11.26 -24.54 21.96
N LYS A 209 -11.30 -25.81 21.49
CA LYS A 209 -10.36 -26.87 21.92
C LYS A 209 -8.92 -26.59 21.49
N ASN A 210 -8.72 -26.05 20.29
CA ASN A 210 -7.40 -25.65 19.78
C ASN A 210 -7.35 -24.13 19.65
N LYS A 211 -6.59 -23.49 20.55
CA LYS A 211 -6.52 -22.02 20.63
C LYS A 211 -5.51 -21.41 19.66
N LEU A 212 -4.54 -22.20 19.17
CA LEU A 212 -3.42 -21.73 18.33
C LEU A 212 -3.87 -21.06 17.01
N PRO A 213 -4.75 -21.68 16.19
CA PRO A 213 -5.22 -21.06 14.94
C PRO A 213 -6.04 -19.79 15.18
N LEU A 214 -6.90 -19.79 16.20
CA LEU A 214 -7.75 -18.65 16.54
C LEU A 214 -6.91 -17.45 16.99
N TYR A 215 -5.89 -17.70 17.79
CA TYR A 215 -4.90 -16.71 18.15
C TYR A 215 -4.14 -16.13 16.96
N ALA A 216 -3.77 -16.96 15.98
CA ALA A 216 -3.13 -16.49 14.75
C ALA A 216 -4.07 -15.60 13.91
N ALA A 217 -5.38 -15.88 13.92
CA ALA A 217 -6.37 -15.02 13.29
C ALA A 217 -6.49 -13.67 14.02
N ILE A 218 -6.56 -13.67 15.36
CA ILE A 218 -6.59 -12.44 16.17
C ILE A 218 -5.34 -11.58 15.93
N ASP A 219 -4.15 -12.18 15.86
CA ASP A 219 -2.90 -11.47 15.51
C ASP A 219 -2.97 -10.80 14.14
N ASN A 220 -3.62 -11.44 13.17
CA ASN A 220 -3.80 -10.84 11.86
C ASN A 220 -4.63 -9.56 11.95
N TYR A 221 -5.73 -9.58 12.71
CA TYR A 221 -6.57 -8.40 12.94
C TYR A 221 -5.83 -7.31 13.71
N HIS A 222 -5.11 -7.64 14.79
CA HIS A 222 -4.29 -6.67 15.52
C HIS A 222 -3.20 -6.05 14.65
N GLY A 223 -2.52 -6.85 13.81
CA GLY A 223 -1.55 -6.32 12.85
C GLY A 223 -2.19 -5.40 11.80
N ARG A 224 -3.42 -5.68 11.36
CA ARG A 224 -4.18 -4.78 10.47
C ARG A 224 -4.55 -3.47 11.18
N ILE A 225 -4.96 -3.54 12.44
CA ILE A 225 -5.27 -2.37 13.28
C ILE A 225 -4.03 -1.53 13.51
N GLU A 226 -2.89 -2.12 13.90
CA GLU A 226 -1.60 -1.45 14.07
C GLU A 226 -1.23 -0.67 12.80
N ASN A 227 -1.25 -1.35 11.64
CA ASN A 227 -0.91 -0.73 10.37
C ASN A 227 -1.85 0.42 10.00
N LEU A 228 -3.15 0.29 10.28
CA LEU A 228 -4.12 1.36 10.04
C LEU A 228 -3.87 2.56 10.97
N ILE A 229 -3.68 2.33 12.27
CA ILE A 229 -3.36 3.39 13.23
C ILE A 229 -2.08 4.11 12.79
N LEU A 230 -1.00 3.38 12.51
CA LEU A 230 0.26 3.97 12.07
C LEU A 230 0.13 4.74 10.75
N SER A 231 -0.69 4.27 9.82
CA SER A 231 -0.92 4.96 8.53
C SER A 231 -1.65 6.30 8.67
N LEU A 232 -2.43 6.49 9.74
CA LEU A 232 -3.17 7.72 10.02
C LEU A 232 -2.37 8.73 10.83
N GLU A 233 -1.32 8.27 11.50
CA GLU A 233 -0.50 9.11 12.36
C GLU A 233 0.61 9.82 11.59
N ASN A 234 1.02 10.97 12.11
CA ASN A 234 2.09 11.76 11.51
C ASN A 234 3.43 11.03 11.61
N LYS A 235 4.36 11.38 10.71
CA LYS A 235 5.73 10.84 10.69
C LYS A 235 6.42 10.80 12.06
N ARG A 236 6.23 11.85 12.87
CA ARG A 236 6.79 11.93 14.24
C ARG A 236 6.31 10.79 15.14
N VAL A 237 5.03 10.45 15.09
CA VAL A 237 4.45 9.37 15.91
C VAL A 237 4.96 8.00 15.42
N GLN A 238 5.24 7.87 14.12
CA GLN A 238 5.90 6.67 13.58
C GLN A 238 7.36 6.56 14.06
N GLU A 239 8.09 7.67 14.14
CA GLU A 239 9.46 7.71 14.72
C GLU A 239 9.44 7.36 16.23
N ASP A 240 8.46 7.89 16.96
CA ASP A 240 8.22 7.57 18.36
C ASP A 240 7.91 6.07 18.57
N TRP A 241 7.04 5.50 17.71
CA TRP A 241 6.70 4.07 17.70
C TRP A 241 7.94 3.17 17.57
N GLU A 242 8.80 3.44 16.59
CA GLU A 242 10.03 2.66 16.40
C GLU A 242 11.04 2.85 17.55
N SER A 243 11.08 4.04 18.14
CA SER A 243 11.92 4.34 19.31
C SER A 243 11.48 3.52 20.54
N LEU A 244 10.17 3.40 20.76
CA LEU A 244 9.63 2.56 21.83
C LEU A 244 9.86 1.07 21.56
N LYS A 245 9.75 0.60 20.30
CA LYS A 245 10.13 -0.78 19.93
C LYS A 245 11.59 -1.08 20.24
N LEU A 246 12.49 -0.10 20.04
CA LEU A 246 13.91 -0.25 20.40
C LEU A 246 14.13 -0.33 21.91
N LEU A 247 13.39 0.46 22.69
CA LEU A 247 13.42 0.38 24.15
C LEU A 247 12.98 -1.01 24.63
N ILE A 248 11.88 -1.52 24.09
CA ILE A 248 11.39 -2.88 24.40
C ILE A 248 12.47 -3.90 24.01
N LEU A 249 13.09 -3.77 22.84
CA LEU A 249 14.17 -4.66 22.41
C LEU A 249 15.38 -4.63 23.34
N SER A 250 15.75 -3.47 23.88
CA SER A 250 16.86 -3.39 24.84
C SER A 250 16.51 -4.07 26.16
N ILE A 251 15.32 -3.84 26.70
CA ILE A 251 14.89 -4.46 27.97
C ILE A 251 14.84 -5.98 27.82
N GLU A 252 14.25 -6.47 26.73
CA GLU A 252 14.17 -7.92 26.47
C GLU A 252 15.55 -8.56 26.28
N SER A 253 16.47 -7.84 25.63
CA SER A 253 17.84 -8.30 25.44
C SER A 253 18.64 -8.32 26.73
N ASP A 254 18.52 -7.31 27.58
CA ASP A 254 19.24 -7.24 28.84
C ASP A 254 18.70 -8.28 29.84
N GLY A 255 17.37 -8.46 29.89
CA GLY A 255 16.74 -9.49 30.72
C GLY A 255 17.15 -10.92 30.31
N LEU A 256 17.26 -11.20 29.00
CA LEU A 256 17.73 -12.50 28.52
C LEU A 256 19.16 -12.81 28.99
N GLU A 257 20.07 -11.84 28.87
CA GLU A 257 21.47 -12.03 29.29
C GLU A 257 21.57 -12.22 30.80
N GLN A 258 20.83 -11.42 31.59
CA GLN A 258 20.80 -11.57 33.05
C GLN A 258 20.27 -12.96 33.46
N ALA A 259 19.14 -13.41 32.88
CA ALA A 259 18.59 -14.72 33.19
C ALA A 259 19.53 -15.86 32.78
N TYR A 260 20.35 -15.67 31.75
CA TYR A 260 21.37 -16.63 31.35
C TYR A 260 22.54 -16.67 32.32
N GLU A 261 23.08 -15.51 32.73
CA GLU A 261 24.16 -15.40 33.71
C GLU A 261 23.76 -16.03 35.06
N GLU A 262 22.51 -15.86 35.47
CA GLU A 262 21.96 -16.43 36.71
C GLU A 262 21.55 -17.90 36.59
N ASN A 263 21.77 -18.55 35.44
CA ASN A 263 21.34 -19.92 35.13
C ASN A 263 19.82 -20.16 35.28
N ARG A 264 19.01 -19.11 35.17
CA ARG A 264 17.54 -19.19 35.19
C ARG A 264 16.96 -19.70 33.86
N ILE A 265 17.70 -19.55 32.75
CA ILE A 265 17.32 -20.07 31.43
C ILE A 265 18.34 -21.08 30.89
N SER A 266 17.86 -22.18 30.33
CA SER A 266 18.71 -23.19 29.70
C SER A 266 19.33 -22.69 28.39
N GLU A 267 20.41 -23.34 27.92
CA GLU A 267 21.01 -23.09 26.59
C GLU A 267 19.99 -23.29 25.43
N ARG A 268 18.95 -24.10 25.64
CA ARG A 268 17.87 -24.29 24.65
C ARG A 268 16.91 -23.11 24.65
N GLY A 269 16.47 -22.71 25.84
CA GLY A 269 15.60 -21.55 26.04
C GLY A 269 16.24 -20.26 25.54
N TYR A 270 17.51 -20.05 25.87
CA TYR A 270 18.29 -18.90 25.41
C TYR A 270 18.30 -18.78 23.88
N ARG A 271 18.56 -19.88 23.16
CA ARG A 271 18.58 -19.88 21.69
C ARG A 271 17.22 -19.56 21.06
N VAL A 272 16.14 -20.08 21.65
CA VAL A 272 14.78 -19.82 21.20
C VAL A 272 14.42 -18.35 21.41
N TYR A 273 14.72 -17.82 22.60
CA TYR A 273 14.49 -16.42 22.92
C TYR A 273 15.33 -15.46 22.06
N GLN A 274 16.58 -15.81 21.77
CA GLN A 274 17.44 -15.02 20.89
C GLN A 274 16.88 -14.91 19.47
N ARG A 275 16.20 -15.96 18.97
CA ARG A 275 15.49 -15.91 17.69
C ARG A 275 14.29 -14.96 17.76
N TYR A 276 13.55 -14.97 18.86
CA TYR A 276 12.48 -14.01 19.11
C TYR A 276 12.99 -12.57 19.06
N LEU A 277 14.10 -12.25 19.74
CA LEU A 277 14.72 -10.91 19.69
C LEU A 277 15.16 -10.50 18.28
N LYS A 278 15.70 -11.45 17.50
CA LYS A 278 16.07 -11.20 16.10
C LYS A 278 14.86 -10.90 15.23
N ASN A 279 13.77 -11.65 15.40
CA ASN A 279 12.52 -11.40 14.67
C ASN A 279 11.92 -10.05 15.05
N MET A 280 11.98 -9.67 16.33
CA MET A 280 11.52 -8.36 16.79
C MET A 280 12.36 -7.23 16.17
N GLU A 281 13.68 -7.36 16.14
CA GLU A 281 14.56 -6.39 15.47
C GLU A 281 14.24 -6.23 13.98
N GLN A 282 13.94 -7.31 13.27
CA GLN A 282 13.57 -7.26 11.85
C GLN A 282 12.24 -6.52 11.61
N SER A 283 11.36 -6.46 12.60
CA SER A 283 10.10 -5.72 12.52
C SER A 283 10.27 -4.21 12.72
N ILE A 284 11.44 -3.76 13.19
CA ILE A 284 11.72 -2.34 13.44
C ILE A 284 12.08 -1.65 12.13
N ASN A 285 11.36 -0.58 11.79
CA ASN A 285 11.61 0.17 10.58
C ASN A 285 12.81 1.11 10.76
N ARG A 286 13.93 0.72 10.13
CA ARG A 286 15.22 1.44 10.16
C ARG A 286 15.15 2.87 9.61
N ASN A 287 14.12 3.20 8.82
CA ASN A 287 13.96 4.55 8.27
C ASN A 287 13.41 5.55 9.30
N PHE A 288 12.71 5.08 10.33
CA PHE A 288 12.11 5.92 11.36
C PHE A 288 12.83 5.82 12.71
N ALA A 289 13.55 4.71 12.96
CA ALA A 289 14.42 4.60 14.12
C ALA A 289 15.67 5.52 14.02
N SER A 290 16.12 6.05 15.16
CA SER A 290 17.43 6.73 15.25
C SER A 290 18.53 5.76 14.80
N ARG A 291 19.19 6.07 13.68
CA ARG A 291 20.25 5.22 13.10
C ARG A 291 21.35 4.92 14.12
N VAL A 292 21.77 5.93 14.89
CA VAL A 292 22.83 5.80 15.89
C VAL A 292 22.42 4.83 17.00
N THR A 293 21.25 5.05 17.60
CA THR A 293 20.73 4.21 18.69
C THR A 293 20.51 2.78 18.20
N TYR A 294 19.94 2.61 17.01
CA TYR A 294 19.75 1.30 16.37
C TYR A 294 21.09 0.56 16.22
N TYR A 295 22.08 1.17 15.55
CA TYR A 295 23.37 0.51 15.31
C TYR A 295 24.12 0.22 16.62
N PHE A 296 24.06 1.13 17.60
CA PHE A 296 24.68 0.91 18.90
C PHE A 296 24.07 -0.30 19.64
N LEU A 297 22.75 -0.34 19.80
CA LEU A 297 22.06 -1.44 20.49
C LEU A 297 22.25 -2.77 19.77
N VAL A 298 22.09 -2.78 18.44
CA VAL A 298 22.22 -4.00 17.63
C VAL A 298 23.66 -4.50 17.62
N SER A 299 24.66 -3.61 17.50
CA SER A 299 26.08 -4.02 17.53
C SER A 299 26.48 -4.59 18.89
N LEU A 300 26.05 -3.99 20.01
CA LEU A 300 26.27 -4.52 21.35
C LEU A 300 25.66 -5.90 21.51
N ARG A 301 24.42 -6.11 21.05
CA ARG A 301 23.76 -7.41 21.11
C ARG A 301 24.48 -8.47 20.27
N ILE A 302 24.89 -8.13 19.05
CA ILE A 302 25.67 -9.04 18.18
C ILE A 302 27.01 -9.37 18.83
N LEU A 303 27.68 -8.40 19.46
CA LEU A 303 28.94 -8.63 20.16
C LEU A 303 28.77 -9.60 21.33
N ARG A 304 27.74 -9.40 22.17
CA ARG A 304 27.41 -10.32 23.27
C ARG A 304 27.14 -11.74 22.75
N PHE A 305 26.36 -11.85 21.67
CA PHE A 305 26.11 -13.13 21.00
C PHE A 305 27.39 -13.82 20.50
N LEU A 306 28.29 -13.08 19.86
CA LEU A 306 29.56 -13.63 19.36
C LEU A 306 30.49 -14.05 20.50
N LEU A 307 30.54 -13.27 21.59
CA LEU A 307 31.29 -13.66 22.79
C LEU A 307 30.75 -14.97 23.35
N HIS A 308 29.43 -15.10 23.48
CA HIS A 308 28.77 -16.32 23.91
C HIS A 308 29.09 -17.51 22.98
N GLU A 309 29.11 -17.30 21.67
CA GLU A 309 29.42 -18.33 20.69
C GLU A 309 30.88 -18.79 20.74
N MET A 310 31.82 -17.89 21.05
CA MET A 310 33.22 -18.24 21.31
C MET A 310 33.37 -19.07 22.58
N PHE A 311 32.70 -18.69 23.68
CA PHE A 311 32.77 -19.44 24.94
C PHE A 311 32.08 -20.81 24.87
N THR A 312 31.01 -20.94 24.08
CA THR A 312 30.29 -22.21 23.87
C THR A 312 30.85 -23.06 22.73
N PHE A 313 32.02 -22.70 22.17
CA PHE A 313 32.68 -23.40 21.06
C PHE A 313 31.76 -23.62 19.84
N GLY A 314 30.91 -22.66 19.49
CA GLY A 314 30.07 -22.74 18.29
C GLY A 314 29.01 -23.86 18.32
N LYS A 315 28.59 -24.30 19.51
CA LYS A 315 27.45 -25.23 19.69
C LYS A 315 26.16 -24.65 19.10
N THR A 316 25.95 -23.34 19.28
CA THR A 316 24.80 -22.60 18.74
C THR A 316 24.78 -22.63 17.20
N PHE A 317 25.87 -22.21 16.53
CA PHE A 317 26.00 -22.31 15.06
C PHE A 317 25.79 -23.73 14.52
N ARG A 318 26.46 -24.73 15.12
CA ARG A 318 26.37 -26.14 14.67
C ARG A 318 24.98 -26.72 14.87
N SER A 319 24.29 -26.35 15.93
CA SER A 319 22.91 -26.76 16.19
C SER A 319 21.89 -26.07 15.26
N TRP A 320 22.20 -24.90 14.70
CA TRP A 320 21.35 -24.22 13.72
C TRP A 320 21.22 -25.05 12.43
N MET A 321 22.23 -25.85 12.10
CA MET A 321 22.22 -26.84 11.01
C MET A 321 21.55 -28.18 11.36
N ASN A 322 21.42 -28.56 12.64
CA ASN A 322 20.90 -29.87 13.06
C ASN A 322 19.44 -29.82 13.57
N GLU A 323 18.55 -30.57 12.92
CA GLU A 323 17.11 -30.61 13.20
C GLU A 323 16.72 -31.25 14.54
N GLU A 324 17.48 -32.24 15.01
CA GLU A 324 17.12 -33.08 16.17
C GLU A 324 17.27 -32.39 17.53
N SER A 325 18.03 -31.28 17.64
CA SER A 325 18.27 -30.58 18.91
C SER A 325 17.17 -29.56 19.32
N ARG A 326 16.04 -29.56 18.58
CA ARG A 326 14.99 -28.53 18.64
C ARG A 326 13.88 -28.77 19.67
N LYS A 327 13.79 -29.95 20.29
CA LYS A 327 12.71 -30.24 21.24
C LYS A 327 13.00 -29.58 22.59
N LEU A 328 12.23 -28.52 22.88
CA LEU A 328 12.18 -27.92 24.21
C LEU A 328 11.59 -28.92 25.21
N LEU A 329 12.18 -28.98 26.40
CA LEU A 329 11.61 -29.67 27.56
C LEU A 329 10.53 -28.79 28.20
N ALA A 330 9.61 -29.37 28.96
CA ALA A 330 8.58 -28.60 29.69
C ALA A 330 9.21 -27.47 30.53
N VAL A 331 10.33 -27.74 31.19
CA VAL A 331 11.10 -26.76 31.97
C VAL A 331 11.57 -25.57 31.10
N ASP A 332 11.94 -25.81 29.84
CA ASP A 332 12.35 -24.72 28.94
C ASP A 332 11.17 -23.79 28.61
N TYR A 333 9.94 -24.32 28.53
CA TYR A 333 8.74 -23.51 28.31
C TYR A 333 8.44 -22.60 29.49
N ASP A 334 8.55 -23.12 30.71
CA ASP A 334 8.31 -22.38 31.94
C ASP A 334 9.33 -21.25 32.10
N GLN A 335 10.63 -21.55 31.92
CA GLN A 335 11.72 -20.57 31.99
C GLN A 335 11.56 -19.42 30.98
N ILE A 336 11.19 -19.73 29.73
CA ILE A 336 10.94 -18.70 28.70
C ILE A 336 9.75 -17.82 29.09
N SER A 337 8.69 -18.42 29.62
CA SER A 337 7.47 -17.71 29.99
C SER A 337 7.69 -16.81 31.19
N GLU A 338 8.42 -17.29 32.20
CA GLU A 338 8.82 -16.52 33.38
C GLU A 338 9.70 -15.32 33.00
N LEU A 339 10.74 -15.54 32.19
CA LEU A 339 11.60 -14.47 31.66
C LEU A 339 10.78 -13.40 30.93
N TYR A 340 9.86 -13.81 30.06
CA TYR A 340 9.02 -12.87 29.32
C TYR A 340 8.07 -12.09 30.23
N LEU A 341 7.55 -12.69 31.30
CA LEU A 341 6.71 -12.01 32.29
C LEU A 341 7.51 -10.95 33.06
N GLU A 342 8.69 -11.31 33.57
CA GLU A 342 9.59 -10.38 34.27
C GLU A 342 9.94 -9.18 33.39
N ASN A 343 10.34 -9.44 32.15
CA ASN A 343 10.65 -8.37 31.20
C ASN A 343 9.41 -7.52 30.88
N THR A 344 8.23 -8.14 30.78
CA THR A 344 6.98 -7.42 30.51
C THR A 344 6.62 -6.46 31.63
N GLU A 345 6.84 -6.83 32.88
CA GLU A 345 6.64 -5.95 34.03
C GLU A 345 7.53 -4.70 33.93
N LEU A 346 8.83 -4.90 33.67
CA LEU A 346 9.79 -3.82 33.45
C LEU A 346 9.43 -2.94 32.24
N ILE A 347 8.97 -3.54 31.15
CA ILE A 347 8.52 -2.82 29.96
C ILE A 347 7.30 -1.96 30.28
N ILE A 348 6.29 -2.51 30.96
CA ILE A 348 5.06 -1.79 31.30
C ILE A 348 5.39 -0.58 32.19
N GLU A 349 6.24 -0.77 33.20
CA GLU A 349 6.71 0.30 34.09
C GLU A 349 7.49 1.37 33.30
N SER A 350 8.42 0.95 32.44
CA SER A 350 9.22 1.86 31.61
C SER A 350 8.34 2.67 30.66
N LEU A 351 7.33 2.04 30.04
CA LEU A 351 6.36 2.69 29.18
C LEU A 351 5.45 3.65 29.96
N GLU A 352 5.07 3.32 31.19
CA GLU A 352 4.24 4.18 32.04
C GLU A 352 4.95 5.52 32.35
N ASN A 353 6.24 5.43 32.69
CA ASN A 353 7.09 6.61 32.95
C ASN A 353 7.25 7.51 31.73
N LEU A 354 6.92 7.01 30.53
CA LEU A 354 7.06 7.70 29.25
C LEU A 354 5.77 8.38 28.76
N LYS A 355 4.64 8.26 29.48
CA LYS A 355 3.35 8.89 29.11
C LYS A 355 3.39 10.42 29.02
N GLY A 356 4.36 11.07 29.66
CA GLY A 356 4.57 12.52 29.57
C GLY A 356 5.40 12.99 28.37
N VAL A 357 6.13 12.07 27.74
CA VAL A 357 7.03 12.36 26.60
C VAL A 357 6.41 11.91 25.29
N TYR A 358 5.73 10.76 25.31
CA TYR A 358 5.10 10.13 24.16
C TYR A 358 3.57 10.20 24.25
N LYS A 359 2.89 10.06 23.10
CA LYS A 359 1.43 10.09 23.05
C LYS A 359 0.85 8.97 23.93
N SER A 360 -0.05 9.29 24.85
CA SER A 360 -0.58 8.29 25.80
C SER A 360 -1.30 7.13 25.11
N SER A 361 -1.99 7.38 23.99
CA SER A 361 -2.64 6.32 23.20
C SER A 361 -1.65 5.32 22.61
N LEU A 362 -0.45 5.81 22.23
CA LEU A 362 0.63 4.98 21.71
C LEU A 362 1.18 4.07 22.81
N ILE A 363 1.45 4.64 23.98
CA ILE A 363 1.91 3.90 25.15
C ILE A 363 0.89 2.84 25.57
N SER A 364 -0.38 3.21 25.71
CA SER A 364 -1.46 2.28 26.07
C SER A 364 -1.58 1.15 25.06
N PHE A 365 -1.49 1.43 23.76
CA PHE A 365 -1.52 0.38 22.74
C PHE A 365 -0.38 -0.63 22.90
N MET A 366 0.84 -0.16 23.18
CA MET A 366 1.99 -1.05 23.39
C MET A 366 1.85 -1.87 24.68
N GLN A 367 1.41 -1.25 25.78
CA GLN A 367 1.14 -1.94 27.04
C GLN A 367 0.06 -3.02 26.85
N GLU A 368 -1.05 -2.69 26.19
CA GLU A 368 -2.12 -3.65 25.88
C GLU A 368 -1.62 -4.79 24.98
N SER A 369 -0.76 -4.50 24.00
CA SER A 369 -0.15 -5.54 23.17
C SER A 369 0.66 -6.54 24.00
N ARG A 370 1.46 -6.05 24.96
CA ARG A 370 2.23 -6.91 25.87
C ARG A 370 1.33 -7.72 26.78
N LEU A 371 0.31 -7.10 27.36
CA LEU A 371 -0.66 -7.80 28.22
C LEU A 371 -1.40 -8.91 27.46
N ARG A 372 -1.82 -8.64 26.22
CA ARG A 372 -2.42 -9.66 25.35
C ARG A 372 -1.47 -10.82 25.07
N GLU A 373 -0.18 -10.55 24.84
CA GLU A 373 0.83 -11.60 24.64
C GLU A 373 1.01 -12.45 25.92
N THR A 374 1.01 -11.84 27.10
CA THR A 374 1.12 -12.57 28.38
C THR A 374 -0.10 -13.44 28.69
N ALA A 375 -1.32 -13.02 28.27
CA ALA A 375 -2.53 -13.79 28.49
C ALA A 375 -2.49 -15.18 27.82
N ILE A 376 -1.66 -15.34 26.78
CA ILE A 376 -1.47 -16.61 26.05
C ILE A 376 -0.65 -17.62 26.86
N ILE A 377 0.14 -17.16 27.84
CA ILE A 377 0.98 -18.05 28.67
C ILE A 377 0.12 -19.11 29.35
N GLY A 378 -1.04 -18.71 29.90
CA GLY A 378 -1.99 -19.63 30.53
C GLY A 378 -2.59 -20.67 29.58
N SER A 379 -2.46 -20.51 28.25
CA SER A 379 -2.97 -21.47 27.27
C SER A 379 -1.95 -22.52 26.82
N GLY A 380 -0.69 -22.44 27.28
CA GLY A 380 0.40 -23.33 26.86
C GLY A 380 0.88 -23.12 25.41
N ALA A 381 0.27 -22.18 24.67
CA ALA A 381 0.60 -21.90 23.27
C ALA A 381 1.63 -20.77 23.10
N PHE A 382 2.03 -20.14 24.21
CA PHE A 382 2.81 -18.91 24.21
C PHE A 382 4.16 -19.05 23.50
N VAL A 383 4.94 -20.06 23.84
CA VAL A 383 6.28 -20.24 23.25
C VAL A 383 6.18 -20.57 21.76
N GLU A 384 5.20 -21.37 21.35
CA GLU A 384 5.00 -21.71 19.93
C GLU A 384 4.53 -20.50 19.11
N ARG A 385 3.60 -19.71 19.65
CA ARG A 385 2.99 -18.57 18.96
C ARG A 385 3.78 -17.27 19.08
N VAL A 386 4.09 -16.81 20.29
CA VAL A 386 4.70 -15.49 20.51
C VAL A 386 6.22 -15.53 20.26
N ILE A 387 6.89 -16.52 20.84
CA ILE A 387 8.35 -16.62 20.79
C ILE A 387 8.82 -17.21 19.46
N ASN A 388 8.29 -18.38 19.08
CA ASN A 388 8.67 -19.05 17.83
C ASN A 388 7.94 -18.49 16.59
N ARG A 389 6.86 -17.71 16.76
CA ARG A 389 6.04 -17.18 15.66
C ARG A 389 5.59 -18.26 14.66
N ILE A 390 5.25 -19.44 15.18
CA ILE A 390 4.68 -20.50 14.35
C ILE A 390 3.31 -20.01 13.89
N LYS A 391 3.12 -19.96 12.57
CA LYS A 391 1.82 -19.68 11.95
C LYS A 391 1.14 -21.01 11.67
N PRO A 392 0.25 -21.50 12.54
CA PRO A 392 -0.54 -22.69 12.23
C PRO A 392 -1.42 -22.40 11.01
N ASN A 393 -1.87 -23.45 10.33
CA ASN A 393 -2.95 -23.31 9.37
C ASN A 393 -4.18 -22.76 10.13
N ASN A 394 -4.58 -21.55 9.79
CA ASN A 394 -5.65 -20.79 10.44
C ASN A 394 -6.71 -20.34 9.44
N ILE A 395 -6.84 -21.02 8.30
CA ILE A 395 -7.75 -20.61 7.22
C ILE A 395 -9.19 -20.56 7.74
N ASP A 396 -9.63 -21.59 8.47
CA ASP A 396 -11.01 -21.66 8.98
C ASP A 396 -11.30 -20.50 9.95
N GLU A 397 -10.35 -20.18 10.82
CA GLU A 397 -10.46 -19.06 11.76
C GLU A 397 -10.36 -17.69 11.05
N MET A 398 -9.57 -17.59 9.98
CA MET A 398 -9.53 -16.40 9.13
C MET A 398 -10.85 -16.21 8.37
N LEU A 399 -11.45 -17.29 7.84
CA LEU A 399 -12.77 -17.25 7.19
C LEU A 399 -13.86 -16.86 8.19
N ARG A 400 -13.77 -17.37 9.43
CA ARG A 400 -14.63 -16.96 10.53
C ARG A 400 -14.47 -15.47 10.84
N GLY A 401 -13.23 -14.99 10.93
CA GLY A 401 -12.93 -13.56 11.09
C GLY A 401 -13.52 -12.71 9.96
N TYR A 402 -13.35 -13.11 8.70
CA TYR A 402 -13.90 -12.39 7.54
C TYR A 402 -15.44 -12.39 7.52
N TYR A 403 -16.06 -13.47 8.01
CA TYR A 403 -17.50 -13.50 8.24
C TYR A 403 -17.92 -12.49 9.31
N LEU A 404 -17.24 -12.45 10.45
CA LEU A 404 -17.49 -11.49 11.52
C LEU A 404 -17.27 -10.05 11.02
N GLU A 405 -16.19 -9.78 10.29
CA GLU A 405 -15.92 -8.47 9.72
C GLU A 405 -17.06 -8.00 8.80
N ARG A 406 -17.59 -8.89 7.95
CA ARG A 406 -18.76 -8.56 7.12
C ARG A 406 -20.01 -8.27 7.94
N LYS A 407 -20.25 -9.05 9.00
CA LYS A 407 -21.37 -8.87 9.93
C LYS A 407 -21.26 -7.52 10.63
N THR A 408 -20.11 -7.19 11.21
CA THR A 408 -19.87 -5.91 11.89
C THR A 408 -19.98 -4.72 10.92
N ILE A 409 -19.45 -4.84 9.69
CA ILE A 409 -19.65 -3.80 8.66
C ILE A 409 -21.14 -3.60 8.34
N PHE A 410 -21.95 -4.67 8.38
CA PHE A 410 -23.40 -4.56 8.18
C PHE A 410 -24.08 -3.83 9.34
N GLU A 411 -23.75 -4.18 10.59
CA GLU A 411 -24.29 -3.53 11.79
C GLU A 411 -23.93 -2.03 11.84
N TYR A 412 -22.69 -1.67 11.48
CA TYR A 412 -22.25 -0.27 11.41
C TYR A 412 -22.93 0.51 10.26
N GLU A 413 -23.25 -0.15 9.14
CA GLU A 413 -24.04 0.45 8.06
C GLU A 413 -25.50 0.67 8.49
N GLU A 414 -26.10 -0.29 9.18
CA GLU A 414 -27.48 -0.21 9.70
C GLU A 414 -27.62 0.89 10.76
N ALA A 415 -26.63 1.01 11.65
CA ALA A 415 -26.54 2.07 12.65
C ALA A 415 -26.20 3.46 12.07
N LYS A 416 -25.99 3.57 10.74
CA LYS A 416 -25.60 4.79 10.03
C LYS A 416 -24.28 5.42 10.54
N LEU A 417 -23.39 4.61 11.10
CA LEU A 417 -22.06 5.04 11.56
C LEU A 417 -21.07 5.19 10.40
N ILE A 418 -21.30 4.44 9.31
CA ILE A 418 -20.52 4.50 8.07
C ILE A 418 -21.43 4.73 6.86
N THR A 419 -20.89 5.38 5.83
CA THR A 419 -21.61 5.57 4.56
C THR A 419 -21.70 4.26 3.79
N ALA A 420 -22.84 3.97 3.13
CA ALA A 420 -23.00 2.77 2.30
C ALA A 420 -21.92 2.59 1.21
N LYS A 421 -21.36 3.70 0.70
CA LYS A 421 -20.23 3.70 -0.23
C LYS A 421 -18.96 3.14 0.43
N TYR A 422 -18.70 3.53 1.67
CA TYR A 422 -17.57 3.07 2.47
C TYR A 422 -17.74 1.61 2.91
N ALA A 423 -18.91 1.25 3.44
CA ALA A 423 -19.26 -0.13 3.77
C ALA A 423 -19.04 -1.08 2.60
N LYS A 424 -19.42 -0.66 1.38
CA LYS A 424 -19.14 -1.42 0.16
C LYS A 424 -17.65 -1.58 -0.12
N LYS A 425 -16.84 -0.53 0.05
CA LYS A 425 -15.36 -0.58 -0.12
C LYS A 425 -14.76 -1.58 0.87
N LEU A 426 -15.18 -1.53 2.15
CA LEU A 426 -14.72 -2.48 3.18
C LEU A 426 -15.08 -3.92 2.82
N ARG A 427 -16.35 -4.22 2.47
CA ARG A 427 -16.75 -5.59 2.06
C ARG A 427 -15.97 -6.10 0.85
N GLN A 428 -15.62 -5.23 -0.11
CA GLN A 428 -14.78 -5.60 -1.24
C GLN A 428 -13.36 -5.96 -0.80
N ASN A 429 -12.80 -5.21 0.16
CA ASN A 429 -11.50 -5.53 0.74
C ASN A 429 -11.53 -6.88 1.46
N VAL A 430 -12.55 -7.16 2.26
CA VAL A 430 -12.71 -8.46 2.93
C VAL A 430 -12.76 -9.61 1.92
N ASN A 431 -13.56 -9.46 0.84
CA ASN A 431 -13.64 -10.49 -0.19
C ASN A 431 -12.28 -10.70 -0.92
N ASN A 432 -11.48 -9.65 -1.09
CA ASN A 432 -10.15 -9.78 -1.69
C ASN A 432 -9.19 -10.52 -0.74
N LEU A 433 -9.26 -10.26 0.56
CA LEU A 433 -8.47 -10.94 1.58
C LEU A 433 -8.87 -12.42 1.68
N GLU A 434 -10.16 -12.72 1.70
CA GLU A 434 -10.70 -14.09 1.67
C GLU A 434 -10.22 -14.86 0.45
N ASN A 435 -10.33 -14.27 -0.75
CA ASN A 435 -9.83 -14.88 -1.98
C ASN A 435 -8.32 -15.11 -1.96
N TYR A 436 -7.55 -14.24 -1.31
CA TYR A 436 -6.11 -14.41 -1.15
C TYR A 436 -5.79 -15.58 -0.21
N SER A 437 -6.42 -15.61 0.97
CA SER A 437 -6.25 -16.70 1.94
C SER A 437 -6.62 -18.07 1.36
N LEU A 438 -7.72 -18.15 0.58
CA LEU A 438 -8.13 -19.38 -0.10
C LEU A 438 -7.15 -19.82 -1.21
N LYS A 439 -6.47 -18.88 -1.88
CA LYS A 439 -5.45 -19.20 -2.89
C LYS A 439 -4.15 -19.71 -2.27
N GLU A 440 -3.80 -19.19 -1.10
CA GLU A 440 -2.63 -19.66 -0.35
C GLU A 440 -2.84 -21.11 0.12
N ALA A 441 -4.06 -21.46 0.54
CA ALA A 441 -4.48 -22.82 0.90
C ALA A 441 -4.30 -23.86 -0.23
N ALA A 442 -4.61 -23.48 -1.47
CA ALA A 442 -4.45 -24.37 -2.62
C ALA A 442 -2.98 -24.79 -2.83
N ASN A 443 -2.03 -23.99 -2.33
CA ASN A 443 -0.60 -24.28 -2.40
C ASN A 443 -0.07 -25.10 -1.21
N THR A 444 -0.82 -25.22 -0.10
CA THR A 444 -0.41 -25.97 1.12
C THR A 444 -1.02 -27.36 1.23
N LEU A 445 -2.01 -27.69 0.39
CA LEU A 445 -2.63 -29.03 0.28
C LEU A 445 -1.65 -30.22 0.26
N PRO A 446 -0.50 -30.17 -0.44
CA PRO A 446 0.50 -31.24 -0.40
C PRO A 446 1.15 -31.41 0.98
N TYR A 447 1.28 -30.32 1.75
CA TYR A 447 1.91 -30.28 3.07
C TYR A 447 0.94 -30.77 4.15
N ASP A 448 -0.34 -30.39 4.08
CA ASP A 448 -1.39 -30.87 5.00
C ASP A 448 -1.66 -32.37 4.83
N MET A 449 -1.55 -32.90 3.60
CA MET A 449 -1.62 -34.35 3.34
C MET A 449 -0.47 -35.11 4.01
N LEU A 450 0.74 -34.55 4.01
CA LEU A 450 1.90 -35.14 4.69
C LEU A 450 1.77 -35.10 6.22
N ASP A 451 1.14 -34.07 6.77
CA ASP A 451 0.93 -33.94 8.21
C ASP A 451 -0.24 -34.79 8.73
N LEU A 452 -1.27 -35.03 7.90
CA LEU A 452 -2.32 -36.02 8.16
C LEU A 452 -1.77 -37.45 8.22
N ILE A 453 -0.85 -37.79 7.30
CA ILE A 453 -0.16 -39.09 7.30
C ILE A 453 0.74 -39.25 8.54
N ARG A 454 1.22 -38.16 9.15
CA ARG A 454 1.99 -38.20 10.41
C ARG A 454 1.12 -38.34 11.66
N ARG A 455 -0.18 -38.06 11.57
CA ARG A 455 -1.13 -38.12 12.69
C ARG A 455 -1.97 -39.40 12.72
N THR A 456 -2.01 -40.16 11.63
CA THR A 456 -2.49 -41.57 11.56
C THR A 456 -1.35 -42.54 11.80
#